data_AF-A0AA97A1U7-F1
#
_entry.id   AF-A0AA97A1U7-F1
#
_cell.length_a   1.000
_cell.length_b   1.000
_cell.length_c   1.000
_cell.angle_alpha   90.00
_cell.angle_beta   90.00
_cell.angle_gamma   90.00
#
_symmetry.space_group_name_H-M   'P 1'
#
loop_
_entity.id
_entity.type
_entity.pdbx_description
1 polymer ?
#
loop_
_entity_poly.entity_id
_entity_poly.type
_entity_poly.pdbx_seq_one_letter_code
_entity_poly.pdbx_strand_id
1 'polypeptide(L)'
;MKVLRGTDFIIYELNGQYSINWYRGRERFSYPIDEDLVKKALLTSKDGKEVMFYVEHGRWPEEDELEHYNESNVITHRGNDFIVYEENGKYEMHFMTGGFQDREVIYPISKELMERAFESPQDAYEVKIYLMTGHWPDKSQEELDRNFLRQFPEQILKTPTISKTLFSEYEFTKLLKQAIETVLQTSKIDSLGIVEEHLELLLLDPIKWQEETEIIHLQLLQEKLNNYIHFIESKQYVDSYGNDFTEKVINLTFQYAPSDNGLAFLVQVQKVLQPTDIRLKVVVPK
;
A
#
# COMPACT_ATOMS: atom_id res chain seq x y z
N MET A 1 -8.54 -11.90 13.81
CA MET A 1 -9.12 -12.51 12.59
C MET A 1 -8.62 -13.94 12.49
N LYS A 2 -9.52 -14.93 12.50
CA LYS A 2 -9.17 -16.34 12.29
C LYS A 2 -9.49 -16.71 10.85
N VAL A 3 -8.66 -17.53 10.22
CA VAL A 3 -8.85 -17.98 8.84
C VAL A 3 -9.03 -19.49 8.84
N LEU A 4 -10.15 -19.98 8.32
CA LEU A 4 -10.44 -21.40 8.12
C LEU A 4 -10.48 -21.66 6.62
N ARG A 5 -9.93 -22.79 6.16
CA ARG A 5 -9.77 -23.08 4.73
C ARG A 5 -10.54 -24.35 4.36
N GLY A 6 -11.42 -24.23 3.38
CA GLY A 6 -11.97 -25.37 2.65
C GLY A 6 -11.21 -25.58 1.34
N THR A 7 -11.66 -26.55 0.54
CA THR A 7 -11.07 -26.85 -0.78
C THR A 7 -11.23 -25.68 -1.73
N ASP A 8 -12.44 -25.13 -1.83
CA ASP A 8 -12.83 -24.13 -2.84
C ASP A 8 -13.13 -22.76 -2.24
N PHE A 9 -12.98 -22.60 -0.93
CA PHE A 9 -13.39 -21.38 -0.20
C PHE A 9 -12.51 -21.12 1.03
N ILE A 10 -12.59 -19.88 1.54
CA ILE A 10 -11.98 -19.42 2.78
C ILE A 10 -13.06 -18.82 3.66
N ILE A 11 -13.06 -19.16 4.95
CA ILE A 11 -13.91 -18.53 5.95
C ILE A 11 -13.05 -17.59 6.81
N TYR A 12 -13.47 -16.33 6.91
CA TYR A 12 -12.91 -15.37 7.86
C TYR A 12 -13.82 -15.25 9.09
N GLU A 13 -13.22 -15.31 10.26
CA GLU A 13 -13.87 -14.96 11.53
C GLU A 13 -13.31 -13.62 12.03
N LEU A 14 -14.20 -12.69 12.33
CA LEU A 14 -13.90 -11.43 13.00
C LEU A 14 -14.95 -11.17 14.07
N ASN A 15 -14.52 -11.10 15.34
CA ASN A 15 -15.38 -10.79 16.49
C ASN A 15 -16.65 -11.66 16.59
N GLY A 16 -16.52 -12.97 16.32
CA GLY A 16 -17.65 -13.91 16.35
C GLY A 16 -18.59 -13.85 15.14
N GLN A 17 -18.28 -13.03 14.14
CA GLN A 17 -18.97 -13.03 12.84
C GLN A 17 -18.14 -13.81 11.82
N TYR A 18 -18.82 -14.63 11.00
CA TYR A 18 -18.18 -15.44 9.97
C TYR A 18 -18.58 -14.98 8.58
N SER A 19 -17.65 -15.02 7.64
CA SER A 19 -17.93 -14.84 6.21
C SER A 19 -17.21 -15.91 5.39
N ILE A 20 -17.95 -16.56 4.48
CA ILE A 20 -17.40 -17.50 3.50
C ILE A 20 -17.10 -16.76 2.20
N ASN A 21 -15.92 -17.03 1.63
CA ASN A 21 -15.38 -16.32 0.48
C ASN A 21 -14.80 -17.32 -0.52
N TRP A 22 -15.12 -17.15 -1.79
CA TRP A 22 -14.51 -17.93 -2.87
C TRP A 22 -14.45 -17.11 -4.15
N TYR A 23 -13.80 -17.68 -5.16
CA TYR A 23 -13.75 -17.14 -6.50
C TYR A 23 -14.37 -18.14 -7.47
N ARG A 24 -15.15 -17.63 -8.43
CA ARG A 24 -15.56 -18.38 -9.61
C ARG A 24 -15.13 -17.60 -10.85
N GLY A 25 -14.08 -18.07 -11.49
CA GLY A 25 -13.39 -17.32 -12.53
C GLY A 25 -12.89 -15.96 -12.02
N ARG A 26 -13.49 -14.88 -12.51
CA ARG A 26 -13.12 -13.49 -12.15
C ARG A 26 -13.93 -12.94 -10.97
N GLU A 27 -15.06 -13.56 -10.67
CA GLU A 27 -15.99 -13.06 -9.67
C GLU A 27 -15.58 -13.50 -8.27
N ARG A 28 -15.62 -12.56 -7.34
CA ARG A 28 -15.44 -12.82 -5.92
C ARG A 28 -16.80 -12.90 -5.24
N PHE A 29 -17.03 -14.00 -4.56
CA PHE A 29 -18.22 -14.20 -3.75
C PHE A 29 -17.85 -14.06 -2.28
N SER A 30 -18.69 -13.36 -1.51
CA SER A 30 -18.50 -13.15 -0.08
C SER A 30 -19.86 -13.04 0.59
N TYR A 31 -20.15 -13.98 1.49
CA TYR A 31 -21.43 -14.03 2.18
C TYR A 31 -21.22 -14.19 3.69
N PRO A 32 -22.01 -13.49 4.52
CA PRO A 32 -22.05 -13.75 5.94
C PRO A 32 -22.66 -15.13 6.20
N ILE A 33 -22.11 -15.88 7.16
CA ILE A 33 -22.63 -17.18 7.60
C ILE A 33 -22.64 -17.28 9.12
N ASP A 34 -23.48 -18.16 9.66
CA ASP A 34 -23.50 -18.50 11.07
C ASP A 34 -22.56 -19.67 11.40
N GLU A 35 -22.39 -19.96 12.69
CA GLU A 35 -21.48 -21.00 13.18
C GLU A 35 -21.88 -22.42 12.70
N ASP A 36 -23.17 -22.67 12.47
CA ASP A 36 -23.64 -23.99 12.03
C ASP A 36 -23.29 -24.24 10.56
N LEU A 37 -23.43 -23.21 9.71
CA LEU A 37 -22.95 -23.25 8.33
C LEU A 37 -21.42 -23.37 8.25
N VAL A 38 -20.66 -22.76 9.18
CA VAL A 38 -19.20 -22.95 9.26
C VAL A 38 -18.86 -24.41 9.53
N LYS A 39 -19.52 -25.04 10.52
CA LYS A 39 -19.29 -26.45 10.87
C LYS A 39 -19.61 -27.38 9.71
N LYS A 40 -20.74 -27.14 9.02
CA LYS A 40 -21.12 -27.92 7.84
C LYS A 40 -20.10 -27.74 6.71
N ALA A 41 -19.75 -26.50 6.35
CA ALA A 41 -18.86 -26.22 5.24
C ALA A 41 -17.49 -26.90 5.37
N LEU A 42 -16.98 -27.02 6.60
CA LEU A 42 -15.67 -27.63 6.89
C LEU A 42 -15.71 -29.15 7.06
N LEU A 43 -16.88 -29.79 6.97
CA LEU A 43 -17.02 -31.23 7.20
C LEU A 43 -16.46 -32.06 6.04
N THR A 44 -16.89 -31.75 4.81
CA THR A 44 -16.40 -32.37 3.58
C THR A 44 -16.33 -31.36 2.44
N SER A 45 -15.61 -31.69 1.37
CA SER A 45 -15.58 -30.86 0.16
C SER A 45 -16.97 -30.67 -0.45
N LYS A 46 -17.84 -31.70 -0.38
CA LYS A 46 -19.23 -31.63 -0.86
C LYS A 46 -20.07 -30.69 0.00
N ASP A 47 -20.00 -30.84 1.32
CA ASP A 47 -20.72 -29.95 2.26
C ASP A 47 -20.29 -28.49 2.10
N GLY A 48 -19.02 -28.25 1.84
CA GLY A 48 -18.48 -26.94 1.47
C GLY A 48 -19.20 -26.33 0.27
N LYS A 49 -19.29 -27.07 -0.83
CA LYS A 49 -20.02 -26.63 -2.04
C LYS A 49 -21.51 -26.43 -1.80
N GLU A 50 -22.15 -27.28 -1.00
CA GLU A 50 -23.55 -27.12 -0.60
C GLU A 50 -23.78 -25.81 0.16
N VAL A 51 -22.90 -25.46 1.10
CA VAL A 51 -23.01 -24.20 1.84
C VAL A 51 -22.77 -23.01 0.92
N MET A 52 -21.77 -23.08 0.04
CA MET A 52 -21.55 -22.05 -0.99
C MET A 52 -22.80 -21.86 -1.87
N PHE A 53 -23.43 -22.95 -2.33
CA PHE A 53 -24.68 -22.92 -3.10
C PHE A 53 -25.81 -22.26 -2.32
N TYR A 54 -25.98 -22.68 -1.07
CA TYR A 54 -27.04 -22.18 -0.20
C TYR A 54 -26.96 -20.67 0.02
N VAL A 55 -25.78 -20.14 0.33
CA VAL A 55 -25.64 -18.69 0.61
C VAL A 55 -25.77 -17.84 -0.65
N GLU A 56 -25.44 -18.39 -1.82
CA GLU A 56 -25.60 -17.69 -3.09
C GLU A 56 -27.06 -17.69 -3.58
N HIS A 57 -27.75 -18.83 -3.48
CA HIS A 57 -29.08 -19.03 -4.07
C HIS A 57 -30.23 -18.92 -3.06
N GLY A 58 -29.94 -18.91 -1.76
CA GLY A 58 -30.94 -18.89 -0.68
C GLY A 58 -31.67 -20.21 -0.47
N ARG A 59 -31.21 -21.32 -1.06
CA ARG A 59 -31.78 -22.67 -0.91
C ARG A 59 -30.70 -23.75 -1.07
N TRP A 60 -30.95 -24.94 -0.54
CA TRP A 60 -30.05 -26.08 -0.73
C TRP A 60 -30.11 -26.62 -2.17
N PRO A 61 -29.00 -27.17 -2.70
CA PRO A 61 -28.94 -27.70 -4.06
C PRO A 61 -29.67 -29.04 -4.20
N GLU A 62 -30.19 -29.31 -5.40
CA GLU A 62 -30.65 -30.62 -5.84
C GLU A 62 -29.46 -31.50 -6.31
N GLU A 63 -29.67 -32.80 -6.54
CA GLU A 63 -28.60 -33.81 -6.65
C GLU A 63 -27.60 -33.56 -7.81
N ASP A 64 -28.07 -32.93 -8.89
CA ASP A 64 -27.30 -32.59 -10.09
C ASP A 64 -26.77 -31.15 -10.13
N GLU A 65 -27.30 -30.25 -9.30
CA GLU A 65 -26.93 -28.82 -9.35
C GLU A 65 -25.53 -28.51 -8.80
N LEU A 66 -24.94 -29.45 -8.05
CA LEU A 66 -23.56 -29.33 -7.57
C LEU A 66 -22.54 -29.75 -8.63
N GLU A 67 -22.96 -30.49 -9.65
CA GLU A 67 -22.11 -30.87 -10.77
C GLU A 67 -21.84 -29.59 -11.59
N HIS A 68 -20.59 -29.14 -11.60
CA HIS A 68 -20.13 -27.87 -12.21
C HIS A 68 -20.47 -26.54 -11.49
N TYR A 69 -21.10 -26.56 -10.32
CA TYR A 69 -21.54 -25.34 -9.59
C TYR A 69 -20.48 -24.22 -9.44
N ASN A 70 -19.23 -24.59 -9.20
CA ASN A 70 -18.12 -23.65 -8.98
C ASN A 70 -17.00 -23.82 -10.03
N GLU A 71 -17.33 -24.37 -11.19
CA GLU A 71 -16.38 -24.50 -12.29
C GLU A 71 -16.36 -23.23 -13.13
N SER A 72 -15.19 -22.91 -13.68
CA SER A 72 -15.01 -21.80 -14.60
C SER A 72 -13.99 -22.19 -15.65
N ASN A 73 -14.22 -21.77 -16.90
CA ASN A 73 -13.25 -21.90 -17.98
C ASN A 73 -12.18 -20.80 -17.92
N VAL A 74 -12.21 -19.94 -16.90
CA VAL A 74 -11.24 -18.86 -16.70
C VAL A 74 -10.02 -19.38 -15.95
N ILE A 75 -8.85 -19.32 -16.60
CA ILE A 75 -7.55 -19.58 -15.97
C ILE A 75 -6.97 -18.23 -15.53
N THR A 76 -6.46 -18.15 -14.30
CA THR A 76 -5.85 -16.93 -13.76
C THR A 76 -4.34 -17.09 -13.64
N HIS A 77 -3.60 -16.24 -14.35
CA HIS A 77 -2.15 -16.15 -14.28
C HIS A 77 -1.76 -14.92 -13.46
N ARG A 78 -0.93 -15.07 -12.42
CA ARG A 78 -0.59 -13.97 -11.49
C ARG A 78 0.85 -13.54 -11.67
N GLY A 79 1.06 -12.32 -12.15
CA GLY A 79 2.34 -11.63 -12.12
C GLY A 79 2.53 -10.87 -10.79
N ASN A 80 3.70 -10.26 -10.61
CA ASN A 80 4.01 -9.53 -9.38
C ASN A 80 3.08 -8.33 -9.14
N ASP A 81 2.75 -7.60 -10.20
CA ASP A 81 1.99 -6.34 -10.18
C ASP A 81 0.93 -6.29 -11.31
N PHE A 82 0.48 -7.47 -11.77
CA PHE A 82 -0.58 -7.63 -12.77
C PHE A 82 -1.21 -9.03 -12.69
N ILE A 83 -2.40 -9.19 -13.27
CA ILE A 83 -3.11 -10.46 -13.41
C ILE A 83 -3.50 -10.63 -14.88
N VAL A 84 -3.39 -11.83 -15.44
CA VAL A 84 -3.95 -12.18 -16.75
C VAL A 84 -5.04 -13.22 -16.58
N TYR A 85 -6.23 -12.95 -17.09
CA TYR A 85 -7.31 -13.91 -17.22
C TYR A 85 -7.31 -14.50 -18.63
N GLU A 86 -7.33 -15.82 -18.72
CA GLU A 86 -7.47 -16.57 -19.96
C GLU A 86 -8.84 -17.26 -19.97
N GLU A 87 -9.64 -17.00 -21.00
CA GLU A 87 -10.96 -17.61 -21.17
C GLU A 87 -11.19 -17.93 -22.64
N ASN A 88 -11.38 -19.22 -22.96
CA ASN A 88 -11.62 -19.70 -24.33
C ASN A 88 -10.56 -19.21 -25.35
N GLY A 89 -9.28 -19.16 -24.93
CA GLY A 89 -8.16 -18.70 -25.76
C GLY A 89 -8.07 -17.18 -25.95
N LYS A 90 -8.88 -16.39 -25.24
CA LYS A 90 -8.75 -14.93 -25.15
C LYS A 90 -8.07 -14.55 -23.84
N TYR A 91 -7.22 -13.54 -23.88
CA TYR A 91 -6.42 -13.11 -22.74
C TYR A 91 -6.73 -11.65 -22.42
N GLU A 92 -6.88 -11.33 -21.14
CA GLU A 92 -7.07 -9.96 -20.66
C GLU A 92 -6.14 -9.69 -19.48
N MET A 93 -5.34 -8.62 -19.59
CA MET A 93 -4.40 -8.18 -18.58
C MET A 93 -4.99 -7.06 -17.74
N HIS A 94 -4.95 -7.24 -16.43
CA HIS A 94 -5.38 -6.32 -15.40
C HIS A 94 -4.16 -5.82 -14.63
N PHE A 95 -4.00 -4.50 -14.52
CA PHE A 95 -2.96 -3.90 -13.70
C PHE A 95 -3.37 -2.50 -13.25
N MET A 96 -2.72 -2.00 -12.21
CA MET A 96 -2.91 -0.63 -11.73
C MET A 96 -2.03 0.32 -12.55
N THR A 97 -2.56 1.47 -12.98
CA THR A 97 -1.79 2.46 -13.76
C THR A 97 -0.62 3.06 -12.98
N GLY A 98 -0.65 3.00 -11.65
CA GLY A 98 0.31 3.68 -10.78
C GLY A 98 0.09 5.20 -10.72
N GLY A 99 0.63 5.83 -9.68
CA GLY A 99 0.66 7.30 -9.53
C GLY A 99 -0.53 7.92 -8.78
N PHE A 100 -0.81 9.20 -9.05
CA PHE A 100 -1.82 10.00 -8.32
C PHE A 100 -3.29 9.64 -8.68
N GLN A 101 -3.52 9.09 -9.88
CA GLN A 101 -4.83 8.61 -10.33
C GLN A 101 -4.79 7.10 -10.51
N ASP A 102 -4.39 6.41 -9.45
CA ASP A 102 -4.25 4.96 -9.47
C ASP A 102 -5.61 4.31 -9.75
N ARG A 103 -5.72 3.65 -10.90
CA ARG A 103 -6.92 2.94 -11.32
C ARG A 103 -6.54 1.62 -11.95
N GLU A 104 -7.39 0.62 -11.75
CA GLU A 104 -7.27 -0.63 -12.49
C GLU A 104 -7.58 -0.35 -13.96
N VAL A 105 -6.70 -0.83 -14.84
CA VAL A 105 -6.89 -0.83 -16.28
C VAL A 105 -6.91 -2.27 -16.78
N ILE A 106 -7.76 -2.49 -17.79
CA ILE A 106 -8.04 -3.79 -18.37
C ILE A 106 -7.76 -3.68 -19.86
N TYR A 107 -6.88 -4.52 -20.38
CA TYR A 107 -6.56 -4.57 -21.79
C TYR A 107 -6.70 -6.00 -22.33
N PRO A 108 -7.36 -6.20 -23.48
CA PRO A 108 -7.25 -7.46 -24.20
C PRO A 108 -5.82 -7.60 -24.76
N ILE A 109 -5.24 -8.78 -24.59
CA ILE A 109 -3.87 -9.07 -25.03
C ILE A 109 -3.83 -10.35 -25.87
N SER A 110 -2.76 -10.50 -26.66
CA SER A 110 -2.47 -11.77 -27.34
C SER A 110 -1.73 -12.72 -26.40
N LYS A 111 -1.69 -14.01 -26.76
CA LYS A 111 -0.92 -15.01 -26.02
C LYS A 111 0.58 -14.65 -25.97
N GLU A 112 1.12 -14.11 -27.05
CA GLU A 112 2.52 -13.69 -27.14
C GLU A 112 2.82 -12.53 -26.18
N LEU A 113 1.91 -11.55 -26.04
CA LEU A 113 2.06 -10.47 -25.07
C LEU A 113 1.96 -10.97 -23.63
N MET A 114 1.09 -11.95 -23.37
CA MET A 114 1.02 -12.61 -22.07
C MET A 114 2.36 -13.29 -21.76
N GLU A 115 2.83 -14.18 -22.64
CA GLU A 115 4.06 -14.94 -22.43
C GLU A 115 5.24 -14.01 -22.17
N ARG A 116 5.39 -12.96 -22.99
CA ARG A 116 6.42 -11.92 -22.77
C ARG A 116 6.29 -11.25 -21.41
N ALA A 117 5.08 -10.84 -21.00
CA ALA A 117 4.89 -10.20 -19.70
C ALA A 117 5.30 -11.10 -18.51
N PHE A 118 5.33 -12.43 -18.69
CA PHE A 118 5.78 -13.38 -17.67
C PHE A 118 7.27 -13.77 -17.78
N GLU A 119 8.02 -13.29 -18.77
CA GLU A 119 9.45 -13.58 -18.92
C GLU A 119 10.30 -12.88 -17.86
N SER A 120 10.05 -11.59 -17.61
CA SER A 120 10.75 -10.82 -16.60
C SER A 120 9.94 -9.60 -16.12
N PRO A 121 10.30 -8.99 -14.97
CA PRO A 121 9.70 -7.72 -14.54
C PRO A 121 9.86 -6.59 -15.57
N GLN A 122 10.96 -6.59 -16.33
CA GLN A 122 11.19 -5.63 -17.39
C GLN A 122 10.23 -5.87 -18.56
N ASP A 123 10.08 -7.11 -19.01
CA ASP A 123 9.15 -7.44 -20.09
C ASP A 123 7.70 -7.14 -19.70
N ALA A 124 7.32 -7.40 -18.44
CA ALA A 124 6.03 -6.99 -17.90
C ALA A 124 5.82 -5.47 -18.01
N TYR A 125 6.83 -4.67 -17.66
CA TYR A 125 6.80 -3.22 -17.79
C TYR A 125 6.66 -2.79 -19.25
N GLU A 126 7.47 -3.34 -20.16
CA GLU A 126 7.43 -3.00 -21.58
C GLU A 126 6.08 -3.32 -22.21
N VAL A 127 5.48 -4.46 -21.85
CA VAL A 127 4.12 -4.85 -22.29
C VAL A 127 3.09 -3.83 -21.77
N LYS A 128 3.14 -3.42 -20.50
CA LYS A 128 2.21 -2.42 -19.95
C LYS A 128 2.33 -1.07 -20.68
N ILE A 129 3.54 -0.61 -20.95
CA ILE A 129 3.77 0.62 -21.72
C ILE A 129 3.21 0.50 -23.14
N TYR A 130 3.44 -0.63 -23.80
CA TYR A 130 2.87 -0.91 -25.12
C TYR A 130 1.33 -0.88 -25.10
N LEU A 131 0.68 -1.47 -24.10
CA LEU A 131 -0.77 -1.47 -23.98
C LEU A 131 -1.34 -0.06 -23.74
N MET A 132 -0.65 0.76 -22.95
CA MET A 132 -1.09 2.13 -22.64
C MET A 132 -0.88 3.11 -23.81
N THR A 133 0.17 2.92 -24.60
CA THR A 133 0.64 3.92 -25.58
C THR A 133 0.57 3.47 -27.03
N GLY A 134 0.41 2.17 -27.28
CA GLY A 134 0.53 1.55 -28.59
C GLY A 134 1.97 1.41 -29.10
N HIS A 135 2.97 1.78 -28.30
CA HIS A 135 4.39 1.80 -28.71
C HIS A 135 5.25 1.05 -27.70
N TRP A 136 6.21 0.26 -28.20
CA TRP A 136 7.23 -0.33 -27.33
C TRP A 136 8.14 0.78 -26.80
N PRO A 137 8.52 0.75 -25.52
CA PRO A 137 9.50 1.69 -25.00
C PRO A 137 10.82 1.51 -25.77
N ASP A 138 11.41 2.62 -26.20
CA ASP A 138 12.76 2.60 -26.75
C ASP A 138 13.74 2.35 -25.60
N LYS A 139 14.73 1.47 -25.78
CA LYS A 139 15.80 1.24 -24.78
C LYS A 139 16.54 2.54 -24.45
N SER A 140 16.58 3.48 -25.40
CA SER A 140 17.11 4.83 -25.15
C SER A 140 16.26 5.61 -24.13
N GLN A 141 14.93 5.45 -24.14
CA GLN A 141 14.02 6.13 -23.23
C GLN A 141 14.18 5.61 -21.80
N GLU A 142 14.36 4.31 -21.61
CA GLU A 142 14.58 3.75 -20.27
C GLU A 142 15.88 4.28 -19.64
N GLU A 143 16.97 4.37 -20.42
CA GLU A 143 18.21 4.99 -19.94
C GLU A 143 18.03 6.48 -19.62
N LEU A 144 17.24 7.21 -20.42
CA LEU A 144 16.88 8.59 -20.14
C LEU A 144 16.08 8.73 -18.84
N ASP A 145 15.10 7.85 -18.60
CA ASP A 145 14.28 7.85 -17.40
C ASP A 145 15.12 7.50 -16.16
N ARG A 146 15.98 6.48 -16.25
CA ARG A 146 16.95 6.13 -15.19
C ARG A 146 17.85 7.33 -14.87
N ASN A 147 18.40 7.99 -15.88
CA ASN A 147 19.27 9.15 -15.71
C ASN A 147 18.52 10.36 -15.13
N PHE A 148 17.28 10.59 -15.56
CA PHE A 148 16.42 11.63 -15.02
C PHE A 148 16.14 11.41 -13.53
N LEU A 149 15.75 10.19 -13.11
CA LEU A 149 15.48 9.88 -11.70
C LEU A 149 16.74 9.92 -10.84
N ARG A 150 17.93 9.65 -11.39
CA ARG A 150 19.20 9.86 -10.68
C ARG A 150 19.51 11.34 -10.44
N GLN A 151 19.15 12.20 -11.40
CA GLN A 151 19.34 13.65 -11.29
C GLN A 151 18.28 14.31 -10.41
N PHE A 152 17.06 13.77 -10.42
CA PHE A 152 15.89 14.28 -9.69
C PHE A 152 15.22 13.15 -8.87
N PRO A 153 15.87 12.63 -7.81
CA PRO A 153 15.35 11.49 -7.05
C PRO A 153 13.96 11.74 -6.46
N GLU A 154 13.60 12.99 -6.13
CA GLU A 154 12.29 13.35 -5.58
C GLU A 154 11.12 12.98 -6.50
N GLN A 155 11.36 12.81 -7.81
CA GLN A 155 10.34 12.35 -8.75
C GLN A 155 9.91 10.89 -8.50
N ILE A 156 10.75 10.08 -7.84
CA ILE A 156 10.41 8.70 -7.45
C ILE A 156 9.16 8.67 -6.57
N LEU A 157 8.96 9.67 -5.71
CA LEU A 157 7.82 9.72 -4.78
C LEU A 157 6.46 9.84 -5.48
N LYS A 158 6.44 10.28 -6.74
CA LYS A 158 5.22 10.37 -7.54
C LYS A 158 4.75 9.00 -8.05
N THR A 159 5.68 8.11 -8.36
CA THR A 159 5.44 6.78 -8.95
C THR A 159 6.47 5.76 -8.45
N PRO A 160 6.47 5.43 -7.13
CA PRO A 160 7.52 4.62 -6.54
C PRO A 160 7.50 3.17 -7.03
N THR A 161 6.31 2.58 -7.22
CA THR A 161 6.14 1.21 -7.76
C THR A 161 6.82 1.05 -9.13
N ILE A 162 6.56 2.00 -10.05
CA ILE A 162 7.16 2.00 -11.39
C ILE A 162 8.66 2.28 -11.31
N SER A 163 9.06 3.28 -10.54
CA SER A 163 10.48 3.63 -10.40
C SER A 163 11.31 2.47 -9.87
N LYS A 164 10.74 1.63 -9.00
CA LYS A 164 11.40 0.45 -8.44
C LYS A 164 11.78 -0.59 -9.49
N THR A 165 11.04 -0.71 -10.60
CA THR A 165 11.36 -1.67 -11.66
C THR A 165 12.58 -1.26 -12.49
N LEU A 166 12.94 0.03 -12.49
CA LEU A 166 14.04 0.59 -13.28
C LEU A 166 15.43 0.40 -12.63
N PHE A 167 15.50 -0.04 -11.38
CA PHE A 167 16.75 -0.07 -10.62
C PHE A 167 16.93 -1.38 -9.88
N SER A 168 18.18 -1.69 -9.52
CA SER A 168 18.43 -2.70 -8.50
C SER A 168 17.81 -2.26 -7.17
N GLU A 169 17.45 -3.21 -6.31
CA GLU A 169 16.91 -2.91 -4.97
C GLU A 169 17.80 -1.95 -4.17
N TYR A 170 19.12 -2.14 -4.24
CA TYR A 170 20.11 -1.27 -3.59
C TYR A 170 20.09 0.16 -4.15
N GLU A 171 20.11 0.32 -5.48
CA GLU A 171 20.12 1.63 -6.11
C GLU A 171 18.79 2.36 -5.88
N PHE A 172 17.66 1.66 -6.00
CA PHE A 172 16.34 2.21 -5.69
C PHE A 172 16.27 2.72 -4.25
N THR A 173 16.67 1.89 -3.28
CA THR A 173 16.67 2.25 -1.85
C THR A 173 17.51 3.51 -1.60
N LYS A 174 18.67 3.60 -2.24
CA LYS A 174 19.54 4.78 -2.13
C LYS A 174 18.87 6.04 -2.70
N LEU A 175 18.29 5.96 -3.89
CA LEU A 175 17.63 7.11 -4.53
C LEU A 175 16.36 7.52 -3.76
N LEU A 176 15.57 6.56 -3.29
CA LEU A 176 14.38 6.81 -2.49
C LEU A 176 14.72 7.50 -1.16
N LYS A 177 15.80 7.09 -0.50
CA LYS A 177 16.30 7.79 0.68
C LYS A 177 16.64 9.25 0.37
N GLN A 178 17.37 9.51 -0.71
CA GLN A 178 17.70 10.89 -1.15
C GLN A 178 16.44 11.71 -1.47
N ALA A 179 15.46 11.08 -2.12
CA ALA A 179 14.18 11.69 -2.46
C ALA A 179 13.42 12.16 -1.22
N ILE A 180 13.29 11.29 -0.22
CA ILE A 180 12.62 11.58 1.04
C ILE A 180 13.41 12.63 1.83
N GLU A 181 14.74 12.51 1.94
CA GLU A 181 15.58 13.51 2.62
C GLU A 181 15.44 14.90 1.99
N THR A 182 15.37 14.98 0.66
CA THR A 182 15.22 16.24 -0.09
C THR A 182 13.88 16.92 0.21
N VAL A 183 12.81 16.13 0.26
CA VAL A 183 11.45 16.63 0.49
C VAL A 183 11.19 16.92 1.97
N LEU A 184 11.60 16.02 2.85
CA LEU A 184 11.35 16.10 4.30
C LEU A 184 12.34 17.03 5.00
N GLN A 185 13.56 17.21 4.48
CA GLN A 185 14.60 18.09 5.03
C GLN A 185 14.88 17.79 6.52
N THR A 186 15.35 16.58 6.84
CA THR A 186 15.44 16.07 8.23
C THR A 186 16.24 16.95 9.18
N SER A 187 17.22 17.70 8.69
CA SER A 187 18.09 18.58 9.48
C SER A 187 17.57 20.01 9.68
N LYS A 188 16.40 20.34 9.13
CA LYS A 188 15.85 21.70 9.17
C LYS A 188 14.58 21.78 10.02
N ILE A 189 14.50 22.82 10.85
CA ILE A 189 13.25 23.22 11.52
C ILE A 189 12.40 23.99 10.52
N ASP A 190 11.16 23.56 10.27
CA ASP A 190 10.33 24.10 9.19
C ASP A 190 9.79 25.47 9.57
N SER A 191 9.18 25.56 10.76
CA SER A 191 8.75 26.83 11.35
C SER A 191 8.66 26.75 12.86
N LEU A 192 8.64 27.90 13.51
CA LEU A 192 8.73 28.08 14.94
C LEU A 192 8.03 29.39 15.31
N GLY A 193 7.23 29.40 16.37
CA GLY A 193 6.60 30.60 16.91
C GLY A 193 6.05 30.40 18.31
N ILE A 194 5.42 31.45 18.85
CA ILE A 194 4.70 31.39 20.13
C ILE A 194 3.21 31.32 19.83
N VAL A 195 2.53 30.30 20.35
CA VAL A 195 1.09 30.07 20.19
C VAL A 195 0.50 29.77 21.56
N GLU A 196 -0.50 30.56 21.98
CA GLU A 196 -1.19 30.37 23.27
C GLU A 196 -0.20 30.20 24.46
N GLU A 197 0.84 31.04 24.51
CA GLU A 197 1.89 31.04 25.55
C GLU A 197 2.85 29.83 25.54
N HIS A 198 2.80 28.99 24.50
CA HIS A 198 3.74 27.89 24.29
C HIS A 198 4.68 28.15 23.11
N LEU A 199 5.89 27.62 23.18
CA LEU A 199 6.77 27.51 22.01
C LEU A 199 6.22 26.39 21.12
N GLU A 200 5.80 26.70 19.89
CA GLU A 200 5.33 25.71 18.93
C GLU A 200 6.28 25.63 17.73
N LEU A 201 6.74 24.42 17.42
CA LEU A 201 7.53 24.08 16.24
C LEU A 201 6.64 23.31 15.26
N LEU A 202 6.45 23.86 14.07
CA LEU A 202 5.71 23.18 13.01
C LEU A 202 6.65 22.20 12.29
N LEU A 203 6.19 20.96 12.12
CA LEU A 203 6.84 19.94 11.30
C LEU A 203 5.84 19.53 10.21
N LEU A 204 6.18 19.79 8.96
CA LEU A 204 5.36 19.40 7.80
C LEU A 204 5.87 18.08 7.22
N ASP A 205 4.94 17.14 7.03
CA ASP A 205 5.21 15.89 6.33
C ASP A 205 4.34 15.82 5.04
N PRO A 206 4.94 16.11 3.86
CA PRO A 206 4.24 16.10 2.59
C PRO A 206 4.26 14.73 1.88
N ILE A 207 4.75 13.66 2.52
CA ILE A 207 5.02 12.40 1.83
C ILE A 207 3.79 11.49 1.89
N LYS A 208 3.43 10.93 0.73
CA LYS A 208 2.36 9.94 0.62
C LYS A 208 2.85 8.58 1.13
N TRP A 209 2.06 7.98 2.01
CA TRP A 209 2.33 6.65 2.57
C TRP A 209 2.00 5.57 1.53
N GLN A 210 3.02 4.84 1.07
CA GLN A 210 2.95 3.75 0.08
C GLN A 210 3.87 2.61 0.53
N GLU A 211 3.61 1.38 0.10
CA GLU A 211 4.36 0.19 0.53
C GLU A 211 5.87 0.35 0.25
N GLU A 212 6.24 0.86 -0.93
CA GLU A 212 7.64 1.01 -1.33
C GLU A 212 8.37 2.10 -0.54
N THR A 213 7.65 3.08 0.02
CA THR A 213 8.24 4.25 0.69
C THR A 213 8.24 4.13 2.21
N GLU A 214 7.32 3.33 2.78
CA GLU A 214 6.99 3.34 4.21
C GLU A 214 8.21 3.16 5.13
N ILE A 215 9.05 2.16 4.88
CA ILE A 215 10.17 1.83 5.77
C ILE A 215 11.18 2.98 5.85
N ILE A 216 11.55 3.55 4.69
CA ILE A 216 12.53 4.64 4.63
C ILE A 216 11.91 5.94 5.14
N HIS A 217 10.63 6.17 4.87
CA HIS A 217 9.90 7.33 5.37
C HIS A 217 9.83 7.33 6.89
N LEU A 218 9.48 6.20 7.52
CA LEU A 218 9.49 6.05 8.97
C LEU A 218 10.86 6.36 9.58
N GLN A 219 11.92 5.83 8.99
CA GLN A 219 13.29 6.07 9.45
C GLN A 219 13.64 7.56 9.43
N LEU A 220 13.34 8.26 8.34
CA LEU A 220 13.69 9.67 8.18
C LEU A 220 12.76 10.62 8.95
N LEU A 221 11.49 10.25 9.14
CA LEU A 221 10.58 10.97 10.04
C LEU A 221 11.04 10.86 11.49
N GLN A 222 11.51 9.68 11.92
CA GLN A 222 12.13 9.50 13.23
C GLN A 222 13.37 10.37 13.39
N GLU A 223 14.25 10.41 12.38
CA GLU A 223 15.43 11.28 12.38
C GLU A 223 15.04 12.76 12.51
N LYS A 224 14.07 13.23 11.72
CA LYS A 224 13.60 14.62 11.78
C LYS A 224 13.02 14.96 13.16
N LEU A 225 12.17 14.10 13.72
CA LEU A 225 11.63 14.30 15.08
C LEU A 225 12.74 14.37 16.13
N ASN A 226 13.75 13.49 16.05
CA ASN A 226 14.90 13.54 16.94
C ASN A 226 15.68 14.86 16.81
N ASN A 227 15.82 15.40 15.61
CA ASN A 227 16.46 16.71 15.40
C ASN A 227 15.64 17.85 16.01
N TYR A 228 14.31 17.78 15.98
CA TYR A 228 13.43 18.78 16.63
C TYR A 228 13.54 18.69 18.16
N ILE A 229 13.52 17.47 18.71
CA ILE A 229 13.73 17.23 20.14
C ILE A 229 15.10 17.78 20.55
N HIS A 230 16.15 17.44 19.82
CA HIS A 230 17.50 17.93 20.08
C HIS A 230 17.58 19.46 20.03
N PHE A 231 16.93 20.11 19.06
CA PHE A 231 16.87 21.57 18.96
C PHE A 231 16.25 22.21 20.22
N ILE A 232 15.18 21.60 20.76
CA ILE A 232 14.52 22.05 21.99
C ILE A 232 15.42 21.81 23.21
N GLU A 233 15.96 20.60 23.37
CA GLU A 233 16.79 20.21 24.52
C GLU A 233 18.10 21.01 24.59
N SER A 234 18.70 21.28 23.44
CA SER A 234 19.90 22.13 23.32
C SER A 234 19.60 23.63 23.41
N LYS A 235 18.32 24.01 23.59
CA LYS A 235 17.87 25.39 23.82
C LYS A 235 18.23 26.37 22.70
N GLN A 236 18.30 25.90 21.45
CA GLN A 236 18.68 26.72 20.30
C GLN A 236 17.70 27.88 20.01
N TYR A 237 16.48 27.84 20.55
CA TYR A 237 15.47 28.88 20.40
C TYR A 237 15.62 30.05 21.39
N VAL A 238 16.41 29.90 22.46
CA VAL A 238 16.35 30.80 23.64
C VAL A 238 16.75 32.23 23.31
N ASP A 239 17.77 32.43 22.47
CA ASP A 239 18.21 33.77 22.09
C ASP A 239 17.13 34.56 21.34
N SER A 240 16.21 33.87 20.67
CA SER A 240 15.14 34.49 19.87
C SER A 240 13.79 34.58 20.61
N TYR A 241 13.49 33.62 21.48
CA TYR A 241 12.13 33.46 22.07
C TYR A 241 12.12 33.46 23.60
N GLY A 242 13.28 33.47 24.26
CA GLY A 242 13.39 33.21 25.70
C GLY A 242 13.18 31.73 26.05
N ASN A 243 13.15 31.43 27.36
CA ASN A 243 13.05 30.05 27.87
C ASN A 243 11.89 29.87 28.87
N ASP A 244 10.98 30.84 28.96
CA ASP A 244 9.90 30.85 29.94
C ASP A 244 8.64 30.17 29.37
N PHE A 245 8.75 28.87 29.09
CA PHE A 245 7.65 28.05 28.57
C PHE A 245 7.44 26.84 29.46
N THR A 246 6.20 26.63 29.91
CA THR A 246 5.78 25.44 30.68
C THR A 246 5.74 24.17 29.83
N GLU A 247 5.50 24.33 28.52
CA GLU A 247 5.44 23.26 27.53
C GLU A 247 6.01 23.76 26.19
N LYS A 248 6.66 22.87 25.44
CA LYS A 248 7.10 23.08 24.06
C LYS A 248 6.35 22.08 23.17
N VAL A 249 5.74 22.55 22.10
CA VAL A 249 4.89 21.73 21.24
C VAL A 249 5.61 21.49 19.92
N ILE A 250 5.76 20.22 19.54
CA ILE A 250 6.05 19.84 18.16
C ILE A 250 4.69 19.57 17.50
N ASN A 251 4.29 20.42 16.58
CA ASN A 251 3.06 20.29 15.81
C ASN A 251 3.38 19.62 14.46
N LEU A 252 3.23 18.30 14.43
CA LEU A 252 3.43 17.47 13.25
C LEU A 252 2.15 17.44 12.41
N THR A 253 2.20 18.03 11.22
CA THR A 253 1.08 18.08 10.27
C THR A 253 1.38 17.25 9.03
N PHE A 254 0.53 16.28 8.77
CA PHE A 254 0.61 15.43 7.59
C PHE A 254 -0.22 15.98 6.42
N GLN A 255 0.33 15.90 5.21
CA GLN A 255 -0.43 16.13 3.98
C GLN A 255 -1.30 14.92 3.62
N TYR A 256 -0.83 13.70 3.92
CA TYR A 256 -1.51 12.44 3.63
C TYR A 256 -1.68 11.62 4.91
N ALA A 257 -2.79 10.90 5.04
CA ALA A 257 -3.05 10.07 6.22
C ALA A 257 -1.91 9.04 6.41
N PRO A 258 -1.33 8.93 7.63
CA PRO A 258 -0.34 7.91 7.92
C PRO A 258 -0.91 6.50 7.84
N SER A 259 -0.03 5.52 7.59
CA SER A 259 -0.38 4.10 7.72
C SER A 259 -0.55 3.69 9.19
N ASP A 260 -1.07 2.47 9.42
CA ASP A 260 -1.15 1.89 10.77
C ASP A 260 0.22 1.81 11.45
N ASN A 261 1.28 1.50 10.69
CA ASN A 261 2.66 1.51 11.18
C ASN A 261 3.11 2.93 11.56
N GLY A 262 2.77 3.93 10.74
CA GLY A 262 2.98 5.34 11.03
C GLY A 262 2.29 5.79 12.33
N LEU A 263 1.01 5.46 12.49
CA LEU A 263 0.24 5.79 13.69
C LEU A 263 0.82 5.11 14.94
N ALA A 264 1.18 3.82 14.83
CA ALA A 264 1.80 3.08 15.92
C ALA A 264 3.15 3.71 16.33
N PHE A 265 3.97 4.13 15.36
CA PHE A 265 5.21 4.85 15.61
C PHE A 265 4.96 6.15 16.39
N LEU A 266 4.00 6.97 15.98
CA LEU A 266 3.68 8.24 16.66
C LEU A 266 3.21 8.03 18.10
N VAL A 267 2.44 6.98 18.37
CA VAL A 267 2.05 6.59 19.73
C VAL A 267 3.27 6.27 20.59
N GLN A 268 4.30 5.62 20.02
CA GLN A 268 5.54 5.37 20.76
C GLN A 268 6.32 6.66 21.03
N VAL A 269 6.40 7.57 20.06
CA VAL A 269 7.03 8.88 20.26
C VAL A 269 6.33 9.65 21.38
N GLN A 270 4.99 9.70 21.38
CA GLN A 270 4.23 10.35 22.44
C GLN A 270 4.50 9.74 23.82
N LYS A 271 4.65 8.41 23.93
CA LYS A 271 5.02 7.74 25.18
C LYS A 271 6.42 8.11 25.65
N VAL A 272 7.39 8.18 24.74
CA VAL A 272 8.78 8.56 25.04
C VAL A 272 8.85 10.00 25.55
N LEU A 273 7.99 10.89 25.04
CA LEU A 273 7.94 12.31 25.44
C LEU A 273 7.13 12.58 26.71
N GLN A 274 6.29 11.65 27.20
CA GLN A 274 5.48 11.82 28.43
C GLN A 274 6.22 12.38 29.65
N PRO A 275 7.47 11.97 29.98
CA PRO A 275 8.17 12.50 31.16
C PRO A 275 8.85 13.85 30.92
N THR A 276 8.72 14.45 29.74
CA THR A 276 9.37 15.71 29.35
C THR A 276 8.38 16.87 29.32
N ASP A 277 8.87 18.09 29.11
CA ASP A 277 8.05 19.28 28.82
C ASP A 277 7.76 19.45 27.31
N ILE A 278 8.03 18.43 26.50
CA ILE A 278 7.80 18.42 25.07
C ILE A 278 6.53 17.61 24.77
N ARG A 279 5.57 18.22 24.07
CA ARG A 279 4.36 17.56 23.59
C ARG A 279 4.37 17.41 22.08
N LEU A 280 4.11 16.20 21.59
CA LEU A 280 3.83 15.95 20.18
C LEU A 280 2.33 16.07 19.90
N LYS A 281 1.95 17.10 19.14
CA LYS A 281 0.62 17.29 18.58
C LYS A 281 0.64 16.79 17.14
N VAL A 282 -0.27 15.88 16.80
CA VAL A 282 -0.38 15.30 15.46
C VAL A 282 -1.65 15.79 14.78
N VAL A 283 -1.51 16.32 13.57
CA VAL A 283 -2.62 16.75 12.71
C VAL A 283 -2.61 15.89 11.45
N VAL A 284 -3.69 15.15 11.25
CA VAL A 284 -3.92 14.33 10.05
C VAL A 284 -4.93 15.01 9.12
N PRO A 285 -4.84 14.82 7.80
CA PRO A 285 -5.84 15.32 6.87
C PRO A 285 -7.21 14.67 7.16
N LYS A 286 -8.28 15.40 6.87
CA LYS A 286 -9.66 14.93 7.00
C LYS A 286 -10.06 14.01 5.85
#